data_AF-A0A1C7GRH2-F1
#
_entry.id   AF-A0A1C7GRH2-F1
#
_cell.length_a   1.000
_cell.length_b   1.000
_cell.length_c   1.000
_cell.angle_alpha   90.00
_cell.angle_beta   90.00
_cell.angle_gamma   90.00
#
_symmetry.space_group_name_H-M   'P 1'
#
loop_
_entity.id
_entity.type
_entity.pdbx_description
1 polymer ?
#
loop_
_entity_poly.entity_id
_entity_poly.type
_entity_poly.pdbx_seq_one_letter_code
_entity_poly.pdbx_strand_id
1 'polypeptide(L)' 'MMQTGIRERFDYGRMAREAESERDRLRAIIKRRRDRGPAGRESPLEWDQGNRRFYTMYLEQRRNAMEFQRRARERGANGT' A
#
# COMPACT_ATOMS: atom_id res chain seq x y z
N MET A 1 16.29 25.09 -27.17
CA MET A 1 15.37 24.04 -27.67
C MET A 1 15.38 22.87 -26.70
N MET A 2 14.17 22.48 -26.26
CA MET A 2 13.75 21.20 -25.67
C MET A 2 14.43 20.72 -24.36
N GLN A 3 13.86 21.14 -23.24
CA GLN A 3 13.86 20.35 -22.00
C GLN A 3 13.24 18.98 -22.31
N THR A 4 14.07 17.94 -22.30
CA THR A 4 13.61 16.54 -22.27
C THR A 4 12.94 16.31 -20.93
N GLY A 5 11.64 16.59 -20.86
CA GLY A 5 10.81 16.23 -19.73
C GLY A 5 10.87 14.73 -19.54
N ILE A 6 11.50 14.29 -18.45
CA ILE A 6 11.47 12.90 -17.98
C ILE A 6 10.01 12.62 -17.60
N ARG A 7 9.21 12.23 -18.58
CA ARG A 7 7.92 11.57 -18.33
C ARG A 7 8.28 10.21 -17.76
N GLU A 8 8.43 10.10 -16.44
CA GLU A 8 8.32 8.82 -15.76
C GLU A 8 6.97 8.24 -16.17
N ARG A 9 6.97 7.29 -17.10
CA ARG A 9 5.77 6.56 -17.47
C ARG A 9 5.33 5.86 -16.19
N PHE A 10 4.14 6.21 -15.68
CA PHE A 10 3.49 5.47 -14.60
C PHE A 10 3.45 3.97 -14.95
N ASP A 11 4.35 3.19 -14.36
CA ASP A 11 4.40 1.74 -14.48
C ASP A 11 3.42 1.15 -13.46
N TYR A 12 2.17 1.02 -13.89
CA TYR A 12 1.11 0.45 -13.06
C TYR A 12 1.41 -0.99 -12.63
N GLY A 13 2.20 -1.75 -13.40
CA GLY A 13 2.59 -3.10 -13.02
C GLY A 13 3.55 -3.09 -11.82
N ARG A 14 4.55 -2.20 -11.85
CA ARG A 14 5.45 -1.97 -10.71
C ARG A 14 4.69 -1.42 -9.50
N MET A 15 3.86 -0.39 -9.69
CA MET A 15 3.09 0.22 -8.59
C MET A 15 2.14 -0.78 -7.92
N ALA A 16 1.53 -1.69 -8.70
CA ALA A 16 0.72 -2.78 -8.16
C ALA A 16 1.52 -3.67 -7.21
N ARG A 17 2.71 -4.13 -7.64
CA ARG A 17 3.59 -4.99 -6.81
C ARG A 17 4.06 -4.29 -5.55
N GLU A 18 4.39 -3.00 -5.64
CA GLU A 18 4.78 -2.19 -4.48
C GLU A 18 3.63 -2.07 -3.48
N ALA A 19 2.41 -1.79 -3.95
CA ALA A 19 1.23 -1.74 -3.10
C ALA A 19 0.89 -3.10 -2.46
N GLU A 20 1.06 -4.22 -3.19
CA GLU A 20 0.89 -5.57 -2.63
C GLU A 20 1.91 -5.89 -1.53
N SER A 21 3.18 -5.58 -1.78
CA SER A 21 4.24 -5.76 -0.79
C SER A 21 3.96 -4.95 0.48
N GLU A 22 3.52 -3.70 0.33
CA GLU A 22 3.21 -2.85 1.48
C GLU A 22 1.96 -3.32 2.23
N ARG A 23 0.92 -3.76 1.52
CA ARG A 23 -0.25 -4.43 2.11
C ARG A 23 0.17 -5.61 2.99
N ASP A 24 1.06 -6.47 2.50
CA ASP A 24 1.48 -7.67 3.21
C ASP A 24 2.34 -7.35 4.44
N ARG A 25 3.19 -6.32 4.35
CA ARG A 25 3.92 -5.78 5.52
C ARG A 25 2.97 -5.23 6.58
N LEU A 26 1.98 -4.43 6.19
CA LEU A 26 0.98 -3.88 7.10
C LEU A 26 0.17 -4.98 7.77
N ARG A 27 -0.25 -6.01 7.01
CA ARG A 27 -0.93 -7.19 7.57
C ARG A 27 -0.07 -7.89 8.61
N ALA A 28 1.23 -8.05 8.37
CA ALA A 28 2.16 -8.63 9.33
C ALA A 28 2.31 -7.77 10.59
N ILE A 29 2.39 -6.44 10.45
CA ILE A 29 2.44 -5.50 11.58
C ILE A 29 1.18 -5.60 12.43
N ILE A 30 -0.01 -5.54 11.80
CA ILE A 30 -1.31 -5.64 12.49
C ILE A 30 -1.40 -6.96 13.27
N LYS A 31 -1.02 -8.09 12.64
CA LYS A 31 -1.01 -9.39 13.31
C LYS A 31 -0.08 -9.37 14.54
N ARG A 32 1.17 -8.92 14.38
CA ARG A 32 2.15 -8.85 15.48
C ARG A 32 1.68 -7.95 16.62
N ARG A 33 1.08 -6.80 16.32
CA ARG A 33 0.55 -5.88 17.34
C ARG A 33 -0.63 -6.48 18.10
N ARG A 34 -1.53 -7.18 17.40
CA ARG A 34 -2.63 -7.91 18.03
C ARG A 34 -2.12 -9.00 18.96
N ASP A 35 -1.13 -9.77 18.52
CA ASP A 35 -0.58 -10.89 19.30
C ASP A 35 0.21 -10.40 20.53
N ARG A 36 0.83 -9.21 20.47
CA ARG A 36 1.59 -8.61 21.59
C ARG A 36 0.73 -7.81 22.57
N GLY A 37 -0.36 -7.20 22.09
CA GLY A 37 -1.12 -6.21 22.85
C GLY A 37 -0.37 -4.87 23.02
N PRO A 38 -0.88 -3.97 23.88
CA PRO A 38 -0.23 -2.69 24.19
C PRO A 38 1.14 -2.92 24.82
N ALA A 39 2.17 -2.22 24.34
CA ALA A 39 3.48 -2.24 24.97
C ALA A 39 3.45 -1.38 26.25
N GLY A 40 4.21 -1.74 27.29
CA GLY A 40 4.13 -1.07 28.60
C GLY A 40 4.43 0.43 28.66
N ARG A 41 4.85 1.07 27.56
CA ARG A 41 5.02 2.53 27.44
C ARG A 41 3.93 3.21 26.61
N GLU A 42 3.10 2.44 25.92
CA GLU A 42 2.01 2.90 25.07
C GLU A 42 0.70 2.76 25.85
N SER A 43 -0.07 3.84 25.95
CA SER A 43 -1.40 3.75 26.55
C SER A 43 -2.34 2.89 25.68
N PRO A 44 -3.39 2.28 26.25
CA PRO A 44 -4.37 1.53 25.46
C PRO A 44 -4.99 2.35 24.31
N LEU A 45 -5.17 3.66 24.53
CA LEU A 45 -5.73 4.56 23.53
C LEU A 45 -4.76 4.79 22.36
N GLU A 46 -3.48 5.05 22.64
CA GLU A 46 -2.44 5.18 21.62
C GLU A 46 -2.28 3.88 20.82
N TRP A 47 -2.34 2.74 21.50
CA TRP A 47 -2.28 1.43 20.86
C TRP A 47 -3.45 1.22 19.88
N ASP A 48 -4.68 1.55 20.30
CA ASP A 48 -5.87 1.43 19.45
C ASP A 48 -5.81 2.39 18.26
N GLN A 49 -5.43 3.66 18.48
CA GLN A 49 -5.26 4.63 17.39
C GLN A 49 -4.21 4.18 16.39
N GLY A 50 -3.06 3.67 16.87
CA GLY A 50 -2.01 3.09 16.03
C GLY A 50 -2.53 1.92 15.20
N ASN A 51 -3.29 1.01 15.82
CA ASN A 51 -3.89 -0.13 15.12
C ASN A 51 -4.89 0.31 14.04
N ARG A 52 -5.75 1.28 14.33
CA ARG A 52 -6.68 1.86 13.34
C ARG A 52 -5.91 2.45 12.16
N ARG A 53 -4.83 3.19 12.42
CA ARG A 53 -3.99 3.77 11.36
C ARG A 53 -3.38 2.68 10.46
N PHE A 54 -2.77 1.65 11.05
CA PHE A 54 -2.22 0.54 10.27
C PHE A 54 -3.30 -0.17 9.44
N TYR A 55 -4.49 -0.35 10.01
CA TYR A 55 -5.61 -0.98 9.31
C TYR A 55 -6.12 -0.13 8.14
N THR A 56 -6.25 1.19 8.32
CA THR A 56 -6.60 2.12 7.23
C THR A 56 -5.58 2.04 6.10
N MET A 57 -4.28 2.14 6.42
CA MET A 57 -3.21 2.01 5.42
C MET A 57 -3.26 0.66 4.69
N TYR A 58 -3.57 -0.44 5.41
CA TYR A 58 -3.72 -1.75 4.79
C TYR A 58 -4.84 -1.77 3.74
N LEU A 59 -5.99 -1.17 4.05
CA LEU A 59 -7.12 -1.08 3.13
C LEU A 59 -6.78 -0.19 1.92
N GLU A 60 -6.07 0.91 2.13
CA GLU A 60 -5.57 1.78 1.07
C GLU A 60 -4.65 1.01 0.12
N GLN A 61 -3.63 0.31 0.64
CA GLN A 61 -2.71 -0.44 -0.22
C GLN A 61 -3.39 -1.61 -0.94
N ARG A 62 -4.36 -2.27 -0.29
CA ARG A 62 -5.20 -3.27 -0.95
C ARG A 62 -5.99 -2.67 -2.12
N ARG A 63 -6.59 -1.49 -1.93
CA ARG A 63 -7.32 -0.78 -2.99
C ARG A 63 -6.38 -0.36 -4.12
N ASN A 64 -5.23 0.23 -3.77
CA ASN A 64 -4.23 0.68 -4.73
C ASN A 64 -3.72 -0.47 -5.60
N ALA A 65 -3.40 -1.62 -4.99
CA ALA A 65 -2.99 -2.81 -5.72
C ALA A 65 -4.04 -3.23 -6.77
N MET A 66 -5.31 -3.30 -6.39
CA MET A 66 -6.40 -3.65 -7.31
C MET A 66 -6.54 -2.62 -8.44
N GLU A 67 -6.45 -1.32 -8.13
CA GLU A 67 -6.57 -0.26 -9.13
C GLU A 67 -5.40 -0.27 -10.11
N PHE A 68 -4.17 -0.39 -9.62
CA PHE A 68 -2.98 -0.44 -10.47
C PHE A 68 -2.95 -1.71 -11.32
N GLN A 69 -3.36 -2.87 -10.79
CA GLN A 69 -3.52 -4.09 -11.57
C GLN A 69 -4.55 -3.91 -12.70
N ARG A 70 -5.69 -3.27 -12.39
CA ARG A 70 -6.71 -2.98 -13.41
C ARG A 70 -6.15 -2.10 -14.52
N ARG A 71 -5.50 -0.99 -14.16
CA ARG A 71 -4.89 -0.06 -15.12
C ARG A 71 -3.76 -0.69 -15.94
N ALA A 72 -2.94 -1.55 -15.33
CA ALA A 72 -1.90 -2.29 -16.04
C ALA A 72 -2.48 -3.19 -17.13
N ARG A 73 -3.61 -3.87 -16.85
CA ARG A 73 -4.34 -4.69 -17.82
C ARG A 73 -4.96 -3.85 -18.93
N GLU A 74 -5.64 -2.76 -18.60
CA GLU A 74 -6.24 -1.83 -19.58
C GLU A 74 -5.18 -1.26 -20.53
N ARG A 75 -4.00 -0.90 -20.02
CA ARG A 75 -2.89 -0.39 -20.85
C ARG A 75 -2.24 -1.48 -21.70
N GLY A 76 -2.16 -2.71 -21.20
CA GLY A 76 -1.69 -3.86 -21.97
C GLY A 76 -2.65 -4.24 -23.10
N ALA A 77 -3.96 -4.08 -22.88
CA ALA A 77 -5.00 -4.37 -23.87
C ALA A 77 -5.13 -3.29 -24.95
N ASN A 78 -4.87 -2.02 -24.62
CA ASN A 78 -4.93 -0.89 -25.57
C ASN A 78 -3.59 -0.63 -26.29
N GLY A 79 -2.56 -1.45 -26.03
CA GLY A 79 -1.21 -1.32 -26.60
C GLY A 79 -0.86 -2.36 -27.68
N THR A 80 -1.84 -3.17 -28.10
CA THR A 80 -1.81 -4.08 -29.26
C THR A 80 -2.70 -3.53 -30.36
#